data_AF-A0A3B9NB63-F1
#
_entry.id   AF-A0A3B9NB63-F1
#
_cell.length_a   1.000
_cell.length_b   1.000
_cell.length_c   1.000
_cell.angle_alpha   90.00
_cell.angle_beta   90.00
_cell.angle_gamma   90.00
#
_symmetry.space_group_name_H-M   'P 1'
#
loop_
_entity.id
_entity.type
_entity.pdbx_description
1 polymer ?
#
loop_
_entity_poly.entity_id
_entity_poly.type
_entity_poly.pdbx_seq_one_letter_code
_entity_poly.pdbx_strand_id
1 'polypeptide(L)'
;MKTKILTAALVFSLTASFAQQPAKNKYQQYLPIIEKGTLVQKDSLANVLMSELKTYKSEEDYRTTINILRSLGKEDLQASAEILAKKKYPKGSLTRDAFITDVFYNASTPAQKEKAYNELIKKWPVKNFKEEPLTYDYVLANLAQSFANEGNAPKAVYYLGELKERFWRGNGYIPVGQILLSAGDTTTAAPLLKTAMDDSYYYLTLPENQKDNKARFAAMGYASSMSAYVNILVAQKNTLKR
;
A
#
# COMPACT_ATOMS: atom_id res chain seq x y z
N MET A 1 51.24 -25.71 -4.39
CA MET A 1 49.91 -25.78 -3.74
C MET A 1 49.70 -24.63 -2.73
N LYS A 2 50.02 -23.37 -3.08
CA LYS A 2 49.93 -22.21 -2.15
C LYS A 2 49.34 -20.93 -2.76
N THR A 3 48.76 -21.00 -3.96
CA THR A 3 48.23 -19.82 -4.68
C THR A 3 46.70 -19.78 -4.80
N LYS A 4 45.99 -20.81 -4.31
CA LYS A 4 44.51 -20.87 -4.34
C LYS A 4 43.81 -20.49 -3.03
N ILE A 5 44.57 -20.21 -1.95
CA ILE A 5 44.01 -19.86 -0.64
C ILE A 5 43.93 -18.34 -0.45
N LEU A 6 44.68 -17.54 -1.22
CA LEU A 6 44.69 -16.08 -1.04
C LEU A 6 43.47 -15.35 -1.65
N THR A 7 42.75 -15.97 -2.58
CA THR A 7 41.59 -15.33 -3.23
C THR A 7 40.29 -15.45 -2.42
N ALA A 8 40.24 -16.35 -1.44
CA ALA A 8 39.08 -16.51 -0.55
C ALA A 8 39.09 -15.56 0.66
N ALA A 9 40.26 -15.01 1.03
CA ALA A 9 40.41 -14.14 2.20
C ALA A 9 40.08 -12.66 1.92
N LEU A 10 40.03 -12.23 0.67
CA LEU A 10 39.73 -10.82 0.31
C LEU A 10 38.24 -10.52 0.09
N VAL A 11 37.35 -11.52 0.11
CA VAL A 11 35.89 -11.32 -0.03
C VAL A 11 35.22 -11.07 1.33
N PHE A 12 35.87 -11.42 2.45
CA PHE A 12 35.34 -11.23 3.80
C PHE A 12 35.78 -9.93 4.49
N SER A 13 36.76 -9.18 3.97
CA SER A 13 37.27 -7.99 4.66
C SER A 13 36.44 -6.73 4.44
N LEU A 14 35.56 -6.68 3.43
CA LEU A 14 34.67 -5.54 3.21
C LEU A 14 33.36 -5.61 4.01
N THR A 15 33.03 -6.73 4.66
CA THR A 15 31.85 -6.81 5.53
C THR A 15 32.14 -6.34 6.96
N ALA A 16 33.41 -6.34 7.39
CA ALA A 16 33.79 -5.96 8.75
C ALA A 16 33.68 -4.44 9.01
N SER A 17 33.97 -3.60 8.01
CA SER A 17 33.95 -2.13 8.19
C SER A 17 32.55 -1.52 8.19
N PHE A 18 31.52 -2.24 7.74
CA PHE A 18 30.12 -1.78 7.82
C PHE A 18 29.38 -2.29 9.06
N ALA A 19 30.01 -3.11 9.90
CA ALA A 19 29.42 -3.64 11.14
C ALA A 19 29.46 -2.65 12.33
N GLN A 20 30.09 -1.49 12.17
CA GLN A 20 30.32 -0.54 13.27
C GLN A 20 29.36 0.66 13.34
N GLN A 21 28.35 0.72 12.48
CA GLN A 21 27.18 1.59 12.71
C GLN A 21 25.94 0.73 12.86
N PRO A 22 25.06 0.97 13.84
CA PRO A 22 23.82 0.23 13.96
C PRO A 22 22.94 0.63 12.78
N ALA A 23 22.99 -0.15 11.69
CA ALA A 23 22.00 -0.03 10.63
C ALA A 23 20.62 -0.24 11.28
N LYS A 24 19.69 0.71 11.10
CA LYS A 24 18.36 0.61 11.74
C LYS A 24 17.56 -0.59 11.24
N ASN A 25 17.92 -1.14 10.08
CA ASN A 25 17.47 -2.44 9.58
C ASN A 25 18.44 -3.04 8.54
N LYS A 26 18.28 -4.34 8.23
CA LYS A 26 19.11 -5.10 7.30
C LYS A 26 19.13 -4.52 5.87
N TYR A 27 18.07 -3.86 5.43
CA TYR A 27 18.06 -3.18 4.13
C TYR A 27 19.09 -2.05 4.07
N GLN A 28 19.13 -1.19 5.08
CA GLN A 28 20.09 -0.08 5.16
C GLN A 28 21.54 -0.58 5.20
N GLN A 29 21.79 -1.71 5.87
CA GLN A 29 23.12 -2.32 5.93
C GLN A 29 23.66 -2.64 4.53
N TYR A 30 22.80 -3.06 3.60
CA TYR A 30 23.20 -3.46 2.25
C TYR A 30 23.04 -2.37 1.19
N LEU A 31 22.57 -1.17 1.56
CA LEU A 31 22.36 -0.07 0.63
C LEU A 31 23.60 0.28 -0.22
N PRO A 32 24.84 0.29 0.32
CA PRO A 32 26.03 0.54 -0.50
C PRO A 32 26.23 -0.48 -1.62
N ILE A 33 25.93 -1.77 -1.38
CA ILE A 33 26.02 -2.83 -2.40
C ILE A 33 24.87 -2.71 -3.40
N ILE A 34 23.65 -2.43 -2.91
CA ILE A 34 22.47 -2.22 -3.75
C ILE A 34 22.72 -1.10 -4.76
N GLU A 35 23.19 0.06 -4.30
CA GLU A 35 23.35 1.25 -5.13
C GLU A 35 24.62 1.25 -5.97
N LYS A 36 25.76 0.84 -5.41
CA LYS A 36 27.11 1.05 -6.00
C LYS A 36 27.91 -0.23 -6.18
N GLY A 37 27.39 -1.38 -5.75
CA GLY A 37 28.09 -2.66 -5.82
C GLY A 37 28.26 -3.15 -7.26
N THR A 38 29.36 -3.88 -7.51
CA THR A 38 29.58 -4.60 -8.76
C THR A 38 28.60 -5.77 -8.91
N LEU A 39 28.44 -6.30 -10.13
CA LEU A 39 27.60 -7.48 -10.38
C LEU A 39 27.98 -8.65 -9.45
N VAL A 40 29.29 -8.92 -9.31
CA VAL A 40 29.81 -9.98 -8.43
C VAL A 40 29.41 -9.75 -6.97
N GLN A 41 29.47 -8.51 -6.48
CA GLN A 41 29.07 -8.19 -5.10
C GLN A 41 27.56 -8.38 -4.89
N LYS A 42 26.75 -7.96 -5.87
CA LYS A 42 25.29 -8.13 -5.84
C LYS A 42 24.89 -9.59 -5.88
N ASP A 43 25.54 -10.40 -6.71
CA ASP A 43 25.32 -11.85 -6.80
C ASP A 43 25.72 -12.57 -5.51
N SER A 44 26.88 -12.19 -4.95
CA SER A 44 27.34 -12.73 -3.67
C SER A 44 26.35 -12.43 -2.54
N LEU A 45 25.87 -11.19 -2.45
CA LEU A 45 24.87 -10.79 -1.47
C LEU A 45 23.56 -11.57 -1.64
N ALA A 46 23.07 -11.72 -2.87
CA ALA A 46 21.86 -12.48 -3.15
C ALA A 46 21.99 -13.94 -2.67
N ASN A 47 23.13 -14.58 -2.94
CA ASN A 47 23.39 -15.96 -2.49
C ASN A 47 23.43 -16.09 -0.96
N VAL A 48 24.05 -15.13 -0.26
CA VAL A 48 24.05 -15.08 1.21
C VAL A 48 22.62 -15.00 1.73
N LEU A 49 21.83 -14.06 1.24
CA LEU A 49 20.43 -13.87 1.65
C LEU A 49 19.58 -15.13 1.43
N MET A 50 19.76 -15.81 0.29
CA MET A 50 19.05 -17.05 0.00
C MET A 50 19.42 -18.18 0.98
N SER A 51 20.69 -18.26 1.40
CA SER A 51 21.16 -19.27 2.35
C SER A 51 20.59 -19.09 3.76
N GLU A 52 20.22 -17.85 4.12
CA GLU A 52 19.68 -17.48 5.43
C GLU A 52 18.17 -17.74 5.54
N LEU A 53 17.43 -17.87 4.44
CA LEU A 53 15.97 -18.04 4.47
C LEU A 53 15.50 -19.18 5.38
N LYS A 54 16.30 -20.26 5.52
CA LYS A 54 15.99 -21.40 6.38
C LYS A 54 16.08 -21.08 7.88
N THR A 55 16.79 -20.03 8.25
CA THR A 55 17.03 -19.66 9.66
C THR A 55 15.97 -18.66 10.17
N TYR A 56 15.30 -17.94 9.27
CA TYR A 56 14.34 -16.90 9.60
C TYR A 56 13.23 -17.37 10.53
N LYS A 57 12.91 -16.53 11.53
CA LYS A 57 11.91 -16.82 12.56
C LYS A 57 10.68 -15.92 12.46
N SER A 58 10.78 -14.81 11.71
CA SER A 58 9.67 -13.90 11.45
C SER A 58 9.34 -13.84 9.96
N GLU A 59 8.14 -13.36 9.61
CA GLU A 59 7.77 -13.05 8.23
C GLU A 59 8.50 -11.77 7.75
N GLU A 60 8.83 -10.85 8.66
CA GLU A 60 9.51 -9.60 8.34
C GLU A 60 10.93 -9.81 7.81
N ASP A 61 11.64 -10.83 8.29
CA ASP A 61 12.95 -11.21 7.75
C ASP A 61 12.85 -11.62 6.26
N TYR A 62 11.79 -12.35 5.90
CA TYR A 62 11.51 -12.69 4.50
C TYR A 62 11.18 -11.42 3.72
N ARG A 63 10.29 -10.56 4.23
CA ARG A 63 9.90 -9.31 3.54
C ARG A 63 11.11 -8.42 3.25
N THR A 64 11.98 -8.23 4.24
CA THR A 64 13.22 -7.47 4.06
C THR A 64 14.11 -8.08 2.99
N THR A 65 14.27 -9.41 3.00
CA THR A 65 15.08 -10.13 1.99
C THR A 65 14.50 -10.02 0.59
N ILE A 66 13.20 -10.22 0.44
CA ILE A 66 12.46 -10.07 -0.82
C ILE A 66 12.66 -8.66 -1.38
N ASN A 67 12.57 -7.63 -0.54
CA ASN A 67 12.80 -6.25 -0.95
C ASN A 67 14.24 -6.00 -1.40
N ILE A 68 15.24 -6.56 -0.71
CA ILE A 68 16.64 -6.45 -1.13
C ILE A 68 16.84 -7.15 -2.47
N LEU A 69 16.35 -8.39 -2.64
CA LEU A 69 16.48 -9.15 -3.89
C LEU A 69 15.85 -8.40 -5.07
N ARG A 70 14.70 -7.74 -4.87
CA ARG A 70 14.08 -6.85 -5.86
C ARG A 70 15.00 -5.69 -6.23
N SER A 71 15.56 -4.98 -5.24
CA SER A 71 16.48 -3.86 -5.49
C SER A 71 17.78 -4.29 -6.16
N LEU A 72 18.15 -5.57 -6.06
CA LEU A 72 19.30 -6.16 -6.76
C LEU A 72 18.96 -6.64 -8.18
N GLY A 73 17.68 -6.60 -8.61
CA GLY A 73 17.24 -7.13 -9.90
C GLY A 73 17.37 -8.65 -9.98
N LYS A 74 17.02 -9.36 -8.90
CA LYS A 74 17.10 -10.83 -8.79
C LYS A 74 15.71 -11.43 -8.68
N GLU A 75 14.90 -11.25 -9.71
CA GLU A 75 13.48 -11.63 -9.72
C GLU A 75 13.26 -13.13 -9.44
N ASP A 76 14.07 -14.02 -10.01
CA ASP A 76 13.95 -15.47 -9.79
C ASP A 76 14.17 -15.86 -8.32
N LEU A 77 15.14 -15.21 -7.67
CA LEU A 77 15.45 -15.44 -6.26
C LEU A 77 14.39 -14.79 -5.36
N GLN A 78 13.89 -13.60 -5.73
CA GLN A 78 12.77 -12.95 -5.08
C GLN A 78 11.55 -13.88 -5.07
N ALA A 79 11.16 -14.41 -6.24
CA ALA A 79 10.02 -15.31 -6.38
C ALA A 79 10.21 -16.59 -5.54
N SER A 80 11.42 -17.15 -5.51
CA SER A 80 11.74 -18.29 -4.67
C SER A 80 11.57 -17.99 -3.18
N ALA A 81 12.03 -16.82 -2.72
CA ALA A 81 11.87 -16.37 -1.34
C ALA A 81 10.38 -16.13 -0.98
N GLU A 82 9.60 -15.55 -1.90
CA GLU A 82 8.16 -15.34 -1.73
C GLU A 82 7.39 -16.66 -1.61
N ILE A 83 7.71 -17.67 -2.42
CA ILE A 83 7.08 -19.00 -2.34
C ILE A 83 7.32 -19.61 -0.96
N LEU A 84 8.55 -19.55 -0.46
CA LEU A 84 8.91 -20.07 0.87
C LEU A 84 8.20 -19.30 1.99
N ALA A 85 8.18 -17.98 1.91
CA ALA A 85 7.51 -17.12 2.89
C ALA A 85 6.00 -17.43 2.96
N LYS A 86 5.32 -17.47 1.81
CA LYS A 86 3.88 -17.75 1.73
C LYS A 86 3.52 -19.15 2.24
N LYS A 87 4.37 -20.14 1.98
CA LYS A 87 4.20 -21.51 2.52
C LYS A 87 4.32 -21.53 4.05
N LYS A 88 5.25 -20.77 4.61
CA LYS A 88 5.51 -20.75 6.06
C LYS A 88 4.52 -19.87 6.82
N TYR A 89 4.06 -18.78 6.22
CA TYR A 89 3.13 -17.81 6.81
C TYR A 89 1.87 -17.65 5.95
N PRO A 90 1.03 -18.69 5.83
CA PRO A 90 -0.17 -18.63 4.99
C PRO A 90 -1.20 -17.61 5.47
N LYS A 91 -1.18 -17.24 6.77
CA LYS A 91 -2.00 -16.18 7.36
C LYS A 91 -1.23 -14.87 7.57
N GLY A 92 -0.02 -14.78 7.03
CA GLY A 92 0.85 -13.63 7.14
C GLY A 92 0.53 -12.51 6.13
N SER A 93 1.17 -11.35 6.31
CA SER A 93 0.94 -10.17 5.48
C SER A 93 1.44 -10.38 4.05
N LEU A 94 2.52 -11.14 3.81
CA LEU A 94 3.01 -11.38 2.43
C LEU A 94 2.00 -12.21 1.63
N THR A 95 1.35 -13.17 2.26
CA THR A 95 0.32 -13.99 1.60
C THR A 95 -0.97 -13.18 1.38
N ARG A 96 -1.33 -12.33 2.36
CA ARG A 96 -2.44 -11.37 2.21
C ARG A 96 -2.20 -10.42 1.04
N ASP A 97 -1.01 -9.82 0.96
CA ASP A 97 -0.64 -8.86 -0.08
C ASP A 97 -0.67 -9.53 -1.47
N ALA A 98 -0.17 -10.76 -1.57
CA ALA A 98 -0.27 -11.55 -2.81
C ALA A 98 -1.74 -11.82 -3.19
N PHE A 99 -2.61 -12.18 -2.23
CA PHE A 99 -4.03 -12.35 -2.53
C PHE A 99 -4.69 -11.05 -3.02
N ILE A 100 -4.35 -9.91 -2.40
CA ILE A 100 -4.87 -8.61 -2.82
C ILE A 100 -4.45 -8.31 -4.26
N THR A 101 -3.17 -8.48 -4.59
CA THR A 101 -2.63 -8.26 -5.93
C THR A 101 -3.21 -9.23 -6.96
N ASP A 102 -3.10 -10.53 -6.70
CA ASP A 102 -3.30 -11.56 -7.71
C ASP A 102 -4.77 -11.93 -7.88
N VAL A 103 -5.61 -11.72 -6.85
CA VAL A 103 -7.03 -12.11 -6.84
C VAL A 103 -7.94 -10.88 -6.82
N PHE A 104 -7.78 -9.97 -5.87
CA PHE A 104 -8.69 -8.82 -5.75
C PHE A 104 -8.49 -7.79 -6.88
N TYR A 105 -7.26 -7.38 -7.16
CA TYR A 105 -7.02 -6.36 -8.19
C TYR A 105 -7.27 -6.90 -9.61
N ASN A 106 -7.04 -8.20 -9.83
CA ASN A 106 -7.29 -8.87 -11.11
C ASN A 106 -8.76 -9.29 -11.35
N ALA A 107 -9.62 -9.23 -10.33
CA ALA A 107 -11.05 -9.48 -10.51
C ALA A 107 -11.68 -8.44 -11.46
N SER A 108 -12.37 -8.90 -12.49
CA SER A 108 -12.81 -8.08 -13.63
C SER A 108 -14.10 -7.31 -13.36
N THR A 109 -14.95 -7.78 -12.45
CA THR A 109 -16.21 -7.12 -12.11
C THR A 109 -16.28 -6.74 -10.63
N PRO A 110 -17.08 -5.72 -10.24
CA PRO A 110 -17.28 -5.36 -8.84
C PRO A 110 -17.84 -6.52 -8.01
N ALA A 111 -18.70 -7.37 -8.58
CA ALA A 111 -19.20 -8.57 -7.90
C ALA A 111 -18.07 -9.58 -7.59
N GLN A 112 -17.12 -9.77 -8.53
CA GLN A 112 -15.95 -10.61 -8.29
C GLN A 112 -15.00 -9.97 -7.26
N LYS A 113 -14.78 -8.65 -7.33
CA LYS A 113 -13.99 -7.90 -6.34
C LYS A 113 -14.60 -7.97 -4.96
N GLU A 114 -15.92 -7.85 -4.83
CA GLU A 114 -16.66 -7.99 -3.57
C GLU A 114 -16.51 -9.39 -2.97
N LYS A 115 -16.63 -10.43 -3.81
CA LYS A 115 -16.36 -11.81 -3.38
C LYS A 115 -14.92 -11.97 -2.87
N ALA A 116 -13.94 -11.42 -3.60
CA ALA A 116 -12.54 -11.45 -3.19
C ALA A 116 -12.30 -10.66 -1.90
N TYR A 117 -12.93 -9.50 -1.71
CA TYR A 117 -12.87 -8.73 -0.47
C TYR A 117 -13.43 -9.51 0.72
N ASN A 118 -14.59 -10.16 0.55
CA ASN A 118 -15.19 -10.98 1.60
C ASN A 118 -14.30 -12.18 1.97
N GLU A 119 -13.61 -12.77 1.00
CA GLU A 119 -12.60 -13.81 1.23
C GLU A 119 -11.36 -13.26 1.96
N LEU A 120 -10.87 -12.08 1.56
CA LEU A 120 -9.75 -11.39 2.18
C LEU A 120 -10.00 -11.17 3.67
N ILE A 121 -11.11 -10.54 4.06
CA ILE A 121 -11.40 -10.23 5.46
C ILE A 121 -11.71 -11.47 6.30
N LYS A 122 -12.13 -12.58 5.67
CA LYS A 122 -12.32 -13.87 6.33
C LYS A 122 -11.00 -14.56 6.62
N LYS A 123 -10.09 -14.59 5.64
CA LYS A 123 -8.78 -15.27 5.75
C LYS A 123 -7.76 -14.45 6.55
N TRP A 124 -7.76 -13.14 6.33
CA TRP A 124 -6.87 -12.16 6.97
C TRP A 124 -7.71 -11.03 7.59
N PRO A 125 -8.35 -11.26 8.74
CA PRO A 125 -9.17 -10.24 9.40
C PRO A 125 -8.35 -9.01 9.79
N VAL A 126 -8.89 -7.81 9.57
CA VAL A 126 -8.23 -6.52 9.86
C VAL A 126 -7.67 -6.44 11.28
N LYS A 127 -8.39 -6.99 12.27
CA LYS A 127 -7.98 -7.01 13.68
C LYS A 127 -6.63 -7.70 13.94
N ASN A 128 -6.17 -8.54 13.02
CA ASN A 128 -4.88 -9.23 13.10
C ASN A 128 -3.73 -8.40 12.49
N PHE A 129 -4.03 -7.28 11.83
CA PHE A 129 -3.10 -6.43 11.09
C PHE A 129 -3.25 -4.95 11.51
N LYS A 130 -3.17 -4.69 12.82
CA LYS A 130 -3.45 -3.38 13.42
C LYS A 130 -2.53 -2.26 12.96
N GLU A 131 -1.32 -2.59 12.52
CA GLU A 131 -0.33 -1.63 12.02
C GLU A 131 -0.50 -1.34 10.52
N GLU A 132 -1.37 -2.09 9.83
CA GLU A 132 -1.59 -2.02 8.38
C GLU A 132 -3.07 -1.81 7.99
N PRO A 133 -3.85 -0.98 8.71
CA PRO A 133 -5.27 -0.79 8.41
C PRO A 133 -5.47 -0.18 7.02
N LEU A 134 -4.53 0.65 6.58
CA LEU A 134 -4.54 1.34 5.29
C LEU A 134 -4.63 0.39 4.10
N THR A 135 -4.01 -0.80 4.20
CA THR A 135 -4.06 -1.82 3.14
C THR A 135 -5.50 -2.23 2.83
N TYR A 136 -6.37 -2.31 3.83
CA TYR A 136 -7.78 -2.66 3.64
C TYR A 136 -8.60 -1.49 3.11
N ASP A 137 -8.27 -0.25 3.53
CA ASP A 137 -8.92 0.95 3.01
C ASP A 137 -8.65 1.14 1.50
N TYR A 138 -7.44 0.81 1.01
CA TYR A 138 -7.16 0.79 -0.43
C TYR A 138 -8.07 -0.20 -1.20
N VAL A 139 -8.29 -1.39 -0.63
CA VAL A 139 -9.16 -2.42 -1.23
C VAL A 139 -10.62 -1.95 -1.24
N LEU A 140 -11.10 -1.42 -0.12
CA LEU A 140 -12.45 -0.87 0.02
C LEU A 140 -12.72 0.28 -0.93
N ALA A 141 -11.80 1.23 -1.05
CA ALA A 141 -11.94 2.36 -1.95
C ALA A 141 -11.96 1.92 -3.42
N ASN A 142 -11.12 0.95 -3.82
CA ASN A 142 -11.13 0.39 -5.16
C ASN A 142 -12.45 -0.34 -5.46
N LEU A 143 -12.98 -1.08 -4.48
CA LEU A 143 -14.26 -1.77 -4.59
C LEU A 143 -15.42 -0.78 -4.74
N ALA A 144 -15.45 0.26 -3.91
CA ALA A 144 -16.43 1.33 -3.99
C ALA A 144 -16.41 2.04 -5.36
N GLN A 145 -15.22 2.37 -5.85
CA GLN A 145 -15.04 2.96 -7.18
C GLN A 145 -15.55 2.05 -8.30
N SER A 146 -15.29 0.75 -8.19
CA SER A 146 -15.74 -0.25 -9.16
C SER A 146 -17.27 -0.33 -9.20
N PHE A 147 -17.95 -0.29 -8.06
CA PHE A 147 -19.42 -0.20 -8.02
C PHE A 147 -19.96 1.12 -8.56
N ALA A 148 -19.29 2.25 -8.28
CA ALA A 148 -19.69 3.55 -8.82
C ALA A 148 -19.61 3.57 -10.36
N ASN A 149 -18.55 2.99 -10.95
CA ASN A 149 -18.37 2.89 -12.39
C ASN A 149 -19.46 2.03 -13.06
N GLU A 150 -20.03 1.04 -12.37
CA GLU A 150 -21.19 0.26 -12.85
C GLU A 150 -22.54 0.93 -12.55
N GLY A 151 -22.55 2.16 -12.02
CA GLY A 151 -23.77 2.87 -11.65
C GLY A 151 -24.44 2.35 -10.38
N ASN A 152 -23.77 1.50 -9.59
CA ASN A 152 -24.29 1.00 -8.31
C ASN A 152 -23.88 1.92 -7.16
N ALA A 153 -24.50 3.10 -7.13
CA ALA A 153 -24.28 4.11 -6.10
C ALA A 153 -24.50 3.59 -4.66
N PRO A 154 -25.55 2.80 -4.36
CA PRO A 154 -25.77 2.29 -3.00
C PRO A 154 -24.60 1.45 -2.46
N LYS A 155 -24.04 0.54 -3.29
CA LYS A 155 -22.87 -0.25 -2.87
C LYS A 155 -21.60 0.59 -2.78
N ALA A 156 -21.41 1.55 -3.68
CA ALA A 156 -20.27 2.45 -3.61
C ALA A 156 -20.26 3.22 -2.27
N VAL A 157 -21.41 3.77 -1.86
CA VAL A 157 -21.57 4.47 -0.57
C VAL A 157 -21.33 3.54 0.61
N TYR A 158 -21.90 2.33 0.58
CA TYR A 158 -21.70 1.34 1.65
C TYR A 158 -20.22 1.07 1.90
N TYR A 159 -19.44 0.74 0.86
CA TYR A 159 -18.03 0.41 1.02
C TYR A 159 -17.15 1.62 1.38
N LEU A 160 -17.50 2.83 0.96
CA LEU A 160 -16.83 4.05 1.45
C LEU A 160 -17.05 4.27 2.95
N GLY A 161 -18.25 3.99 3.45
CA GLY A 161 -18.57 4.09 4.87
C GLY A 161 -17.74 3.16 5.75
N GLU A 162 -17.15 2.11 5.17
CA GLU A 162 -16.31 1.16 5.88
C GLU A 162 -14.85 1.60 6.04
N LEU A 163 -14.39 2.65 5.35
CA LEU A 163 -13.03 3.16 5.45
C LEU A 163 -12.72 3.65 6.88
N LYS A 164 -11.58 3.25 7.43
CA LYS A 164 -11.22 3.50 8.84
C LYS A 164 -10.27 4.69 9.01
N GLU A 165 -9.31 4.86 8.11
CA GLU A 165 -8.25 5.85 8.20
C GLU A 165 -8.70 7.22 7.70
N ARG A 166 -9.20 8.08 8.62
CA ARG A 166 -9.72 9.42 8.30
C ARG A 166 -8.78 10.24 7.41
N PHE A 167 -7.46 10.20 7.68
CA PHE A 167 -6.47 10.96 6.88
C PHE A 167 -6.41 10.51 5.43
N TRP A 168 -6.82 9.27 5.15
CA TRP A 168 -6.79 8.69 3.82
C TRP A 168 -8.13 8.83 3.11
N ARG A 169 -9.27 8.80 3.81
CA ARG A 169 -10.64 8.68 3.26
C ARG A 169 -10.91 9.55 2.03
N GLY A 170 -10.38 10.76 1.95
CA GLY A 170 -10.50 11.63 0.77
C GLY A 170 -10.15 10.93 -0.55
N ASN A 171 -9.18 10.01 -0.56
CA ASN A 171 -8.76 9.24 -1.73
C ASN A 171 -9.80 8.21 -2.20
N GLY A 172 -10.75 7.82 -1.35
CA GLY A 172 -11.90 7.01 -1.74
C GLY A 172 -13.11 7.86 -2.07
N TYR A 173 -13.43 8.83 -1.21
CA TYR A 173 -14.63 9.64 -1.33
C TYR A 173 -14.60 10.58 -2.55
N ILE A 174 -13.46 11.22 -2.86
CA ILE A 174 -13.38 12.18 -3.96
C ILE A 174 -13.61 11.49 -5.31
N PRO A 175 -12.89 10.41 -5.69
CA PRO A 175 -13.09 9.78 -7.00
C PRO A 175 -14.50 9.23 -7.18
N VAL A 176 -15.06 8.57 -6.16
CA VAL A 176 -16.44 8.05 -6.22
C VAL A 176 -17.45 9.18 -6.34
N GLY A 177 -17.30 10.25 -5.55
CA GLY A 177 -18.16 11.43 -5.64
C GLY A 177 -18.11 12.07 -7.03
N GLN A 178 -16.93 12.13 -7.65
CA GLN A 178 -16.78 12.63 -9.02
C GLN A 178 -17.43 11.72 -10.06
N ILE A 179 -17.29 10.40 -9.95
CA ILE A 179 -17.95 9.43 -10.86
C ILE A 179 -19.46 9.62 -10.81
N LEU A 180 -20.04 9.67 -9.61
CA LEU A 180 -21.48 9.85 -9.42
C LEU A 180 -21.95 11.22 -9.92
N LEU A 181 -21.17 12.27 -9.69
CA LEU A 181 -21.46 13.60 -10.21
C LEU A 181 -21.46 13.63 -11.74
N SER A 182 -20.48 13.00 -12.38
CA SER A 182 -20.40 12.89 -13.84
C SER A 182 -21.56 12.07 -14.44
N ALA A 183 -22.12 11.13 -13.67
CA ALA A 183 -23.33 10.40 -14.02
C ALA A 183 -24.64 11.19 -13.75
N GLY A 184 -24.55 12.42 -13.24
CA GLY A 184 -25.71 13.26 -12.90
C GLY A 184 -26.33 12.98 -11.54
N ASP A 185 -25.82 12.02 -10.77
CA ASP A 185 -26.29 11.70 -9.42
C ASP A 185 -25.73 12.69 -8.39
N THR A 186 -26.22 13.92 -8.47
CA THR A 186 -25.85 15.00 -7.55
C THR A 186 -26.29 14.73 -6.12
N THR A 187 -27.37 13.97 -5.93
CA THR A 187 -27.93 13.62 -4.62
C THR A 187 -26.97 12.74 -3.83
N THR A 188 -26.41 11.71 -4.46
CA THR A 188 -25.43 10.83 -3.80
C THR A 188 -24.03 11.43 -3.80
N ALA A 189 -23.63 12.17 -4.85
CA ALA A 189 -22.30 12.76 -4.94
C ALA A 189 -22.05 13.83 -3.86
N ALA A 190 -23.03 14.71 -3.60
CA ALA A 190 -22.87 15.82 -2.67
C ALA A 190 -22.41 15.43 -1.26
N PRO A 191 -23.04 14.49 -0.54
CA PRO A 191 -22.60 14.10 0.79
C PRO A 191 -21.21 13.45 0.82
N LEU A 192 -20.81 12.74 -0.26
CA LEU A 192 -19.48 12.15 -0.35
C LEU A 192 -18.39 13.22 -0.50
N LEU A 193 -18.60 14.18 -1.41
CA LEU A 193 -17.69 15.30 -1.62
C LEU A 193 -17.61 16.20 -0.39
N LYS A 194 -18.73 16.42 0.29
CA LYS A 194 -18.76 17.13 1.58
C LYS A 194 -17.94 16.40 2.64
N THR A 195 -18.08 15.09 2.77
CA THR A 195 -17.29 14.30 3.74
C THR A 195 -15.80 14.43 3.46
N ALA A 196 -15.37 14.32 2.20
CA ALA A 196 -13.97 14.53 1.83
C ALA A 196 -13.47 15.94 2.12
N MET A 197 -14.30 16.97 1.87
CA MET A 197 -14.00 18.36 2.17
C MET A 197 -13.82 18.57 3.67
N ASP A 198 -14.76 18.10 4.49
CA ASP A 198 -14.73 18.25 5.94
C ASP A 198 -13.52 17.52 6.56
N ASP A 199 -13.19 16.33 6.07
CA ASP A 199 -11.98 15.61 6.49
C ASP A 199 -10.70 16.37 6.10
N SER A 200 -10.61 16.85 4.86
CA SER A 200 -9.45 17.62 4.40
C SER A 200 -9.30 18.93 5.18
N TYR A 201 -10.42 19.60 5.47
CA TYR A 201 -10.45 20.84 6.26
C TYR A 201 -9.97 20.63 7.69
N TYR A 202 -10.36 19.52 8.32
CA TYR A 202 -9.87 19.15 9.65
C TYR A 202 -8.34 19.11 9.67
N TYR A 203 -7.69 18.45 8.70
CA TYR A 203 -6.23 18.40 8.64
C TYR A 203 -5.57 19.71 8.23
N LEU A 204 -6.22 20.49 7.37
CA LEU A 204 -5.75 21.83 6.96
C LEU A 204 -5.67 22.79 8.16
N THR A 205 -6.60 22.68 9.10
CA THR A 205 -6.75 23.58 10.26
C THR A 205 -6.01 23.12 11.52
N LEU A 206 -5.33 21.98 11.48
CA LEU A 206 -4.50 21.54 12.60
C LEU A 206 -3.40 22.57 12.94
N PRO A 207 -3.03 22.70 14.22
CA PRO A 207 -1.82 23.43 14.62
C PRO A 207 -0.59 22.94 13.88
N GLU A 208 0.37 23.82 13.59
CA GLU A 208 1.54 23.48 12.75
C GLU A 208 2.38 22.34 13.35
N ASN A 209 2.49 22.27 14.68
CA ASN A 209 3.18 21.19 15.39
C ASN A 209 2.44 19.83 15.35
N GLN A 210 1.21 19.79 14.85
CA GLN A 210 0.40 18.58 14.65
C GLN A 210 0.29 18.20 13.17
N LYS A 211 0.83 19.01 12.24
CA LYS A 211 0.82 18.75 10.80
C LYS A 211 1.99 17.86 10.38
N ASP A 212 1.86 16.58 10.67
CA ASP A 212 2.74 15.55 10.11
C ASP A 212 2.48 15.35 8.59
N ASN A 213 3.22 14.43 7.98
CA ASN A 213 3.07 14.15 6.55
C ASN A 213 1.66 13.62 6.19
N LYS A 214 1.01 12.86 7.09
CA LYS A 214 -0.34 12.34 6.86
C LYS A 214 -1.37 13.48 6.84
N ALA A 215 -1.26 14.41 7.80
CA ALA A 215 -2.12 15.58 7.85
C ALA A 215 -1.96 16.46 6.60
N ARG A 216 -0.72 16.71 6.17
CA ARG A 216 -0.45 17.50 4.96
C ARG A 216 -1.00 16.83 3.72
N PHE A 217 -0.81 15.52 3.59
CA PHE A 217 -1.38 14.74 2.49
C PHE A 217 -2.91 14.81 2.47
N ALA A 218 -3.56 14.61 3.62
CA ALA A 218 -5.01 14.66 3.74
C ALA A 218 -5.58 16.05 3.38
N ALA A 219 -4.87 17.12 3.76
CA ALA A 219 -5.30 18.50 3.49
C ALA A 219 -5.31 18.84 1.98
N MET A 220 -4.53 18.14 1.14
CA MET A 220 -4.47 18.40 -0.30
C MET A 220 -5.82 18.22 -1.02
N GLY A 221 -6.71 17.39 -0.47
CA GLY A 221 -8.03 17.14 -1.03
C GLY A 221 -9.03 18.29 -0.86
N TYR A 222 -8.71 19.31 -0.06
CA TYR A 222 -9.69 20.34 0.33
C TYR A 222 -10.19 21.16 -0.86
N ALA A 223 -9.28 21.68 -1.71
CA ALA A 223 -9.67 22.55 -2.81
C ALA A 223 -10.55 21.83 -3.86
N SER A 224 -10.21 20.59 -4.21
CA SER A 224 -10.95 19.80 -5.21
C SER A 224 -12.32 19.39 -4.70
N SER A 225 -12.41 18.87 -3.47
CA SER A 225 -13.67 18.46 -2.85
C SER A 225 -14.60 19.66 -2.59
N MET A 226 -14.07 20.78 -2.10
CA MET A 226 -14.82 22.02 -1.90
C MET A 226 -15.40 22.55 -3.21
N SER A 227 -14.58 22.66 -4.26
CA SER A 227 -15.03 23.16 -5.56
C SER A 227 -16.16 22.30 -6.13
N ALA A 228 -15.99 20.97 -6.12
CA ALA A 228 -17.01 20.05 -6.61
C ALA A 228 -18.31 20.13 -5.79
N TYR A 229 -18.22 20.19 -4.46
CA TYR A 229 -19.38 20.31 -3.58
C TYR A 229 -20.14 21.63 -3.78
N VAL A 230 -19.44 22.76 -3.83
CA VAL A 230 -20.04 24.09 -4.03
C VAL A 230 -20.74 24.19 -5.39
N ASN A 231 -20.14 23.62 -6.44
CA ASN A 231 -20.75 23.62 -7.77
C ASN A 231 -22.11 22.90 -7.77
N ILE A 232 -22.24 21.79 -7.04
CA ILE A 232 -23.53 21.10 -6.86
C ILE A 232 -24.55 22.03 -6.18
N LEU A 233 -24.16 22.68 -5.08
CA LEU A 233 -25.07 23.56 -4.33
C LEU A 233 -25.56 24.76 -5.17
N VAL A 234 -24.67 25.36 -5.95
CA VAL A 234 -25.02 26.48 -6.84
C VAL A 234 -25.99 26.01 -7.93
N ALA A 235 -25.74 24.86 -8.55
CA ALA A 235 -26.62 24.29 -9.57
C ALA A 235 -28.02 24.02 -9.02
N GLN A 236 -28.12 23.40 -7.84
CA GLN A 236 -29.39 23.12 -7.15
C GLN A 236 -30.16 24.39 -6.80
N LYS A 237 -29.47 25.43 -6.29
CA LYS A 237 -30.08 26.73 -5.98
C LYS A 237 -30.67 27.40 -7.23
N ASN A 238 -30.03 27.25 -8.38
CA ASN A 238 -30.52 27.82 -9.64
C ASN A 238 -31.70 27.04 -10.22
N THR A 239 -31.82 25.73 -9.95
CA THR A 239 -32.99 24.94 -10.37
C THR A 239 -34.23 25.29 -9.57
N LEU A 240 -34.08 25.58 -8.27
CA LEU A 240 -35.19 25.98 -7.39
C LEU A 240 -35.76 27.39 -7.65
N LYS A 241 -35.08 28.20 -8.48
CA LYS A 241 -35.50 29.57 -8.84
C LYS A 241 -36.24 29.65 -10.18
N ARG A 242 -36.41 28.53 -10.89
CA ARG A 242 -37.16 28.42 -12.13
C ARG A 242 -38.48 27.69 -11.88
#